data_AF-A0A6B3FW30-F1
#
_entry.id   AF-A0A6B3FW30-F1
#
_cell.length_a   1.000
_cell.length_b   1.000
_cell.length_c   1.000
_cell.angle_alpha   90.00
_cell.angle_beta   90.00
_cell.angle_gamma   90.00
#
_symmetry.space_group_name_H-M   'P 1'
#
loop_
_entity.id
_entity.type
_entity.pdbx_description
1 polymer ?
#
loop_
_entity_poly.entity_id
_entity_poly.type
_entity_poly.pdbx_seq_one_letter_code
_entity_poly.pdbx_strand_id
1 'polypeptide(L)' 'GDAYESSVQAADRRLGDLLAALHARPGYGNEAWTVLVVTDHGHRDEGGHGGDSPAERTAWLACAGPDITAGARPARPV' A
#
# COMPACT_ATOMS: atom_id res chain seq x y z
N GLY A 1 -6.42 -14.26 9.66
CA GLY A 1 -7.59 -15.13 9.52
C GLY A 1 -7.96 -15.23 8.06
N ASP A 2 -8.32 -16.42 7.58
CA ASP A 2 -8.30 -16.78 6.16
C ASP A 2 -9.04 -15.81 5.21
N ALA A 3 -10.21 -15.30 5.62
CA ALA A 3 -10.98 -14.36 4.82
C ALA A 3 -10.30 -12.98 4.70
N TYR A 4 -9.69 -12.51 5.79
CA TYR A 4 -8.93 -11.27 5.80
C TYR A 4 -7.68 -11.37 4.92
N GLU A 5 -6.93 -12.46 5.06
CA GLU A 5 -5.73 -12.72 4.22
C GLU A 5 -6.08 -12.85 2.74
N SER A 6 -7.18 -13.54 2.42
CA SER A 6 -7.68 -13.64 1.04
C SER A 6 -8.06 -12.27 0.47
N SER A 7 -8.65 -11.39 1.28
CA SER A 7 -8.98 -10.01 0.90
C SER A 7 -7.72 -9.20 0.58
N VAL A 8 -6.69 -9.29 1.44
CA VAL A 8 -5.40 -8.62 1.21
C VAL A 8 -4.75 -9.12 -0.09
N GLN A 9 -4.73 -10.43 -0.33
CA GLN A 9 -4.20 -10.99 -1.58
C GLN A 9 -4.99 -10.54 -2.82
N ALA A 10 -6.31 -10.35 -2.69
CA ALA A 10 -7.12 -9.82 -3.78
C ALA A 10 -6.82 -8.34 -4.06
N ALA A 11 -6.58 -7.53 -3.03
CA ALA A 11 -6.14 -6.16 -3.18
C ALA A 11 -4.76 -6.07 -3.83
N ASP A 12 -3.81 -6.92 -3.42
CA ASP A 12 -2.47 -7.03 -3.99
C ASP A 12 -2.51 -7.34 -5.51
N ARG A 13 -3.32 -8.33 -5.93
CA ARG A 13 -3.51 -8.63 -7.35
C ARG A 13 -4.02 -7.43 -8.15
N ARG A 14 -5.01 -6.70 -7.62
CA ARG A 14 -5.56 -5.50 -8.28
C ARG A 14 -4.54 -4.38 -8.39
N LEU A 15 -3.68 -4.20 -7.38
CA LEU A 15 -2.55 -3.28 -7.47
C LEU A 15 -1.59 -3.70 -8.59
N GLY A 16 -1.28 -5.00 -8.69
CA GLY A 16 -0.49 -5.56 -9.79
C GLY A 16 -1.06 -5.22 -11.17
N ASP A 17 -2.37 -5.37 -11.35
CA ASP A 17 -3.05 -5.02 -12.61
C ASP A 17 -2.92 -3.53 -12.95
N LEU A 18 -3.06 -2.65 -11.94
CA LEU A 18 -2.87 -1.20 -12.12
C LEU A 18 -1.43 -0.85 -12.52
N LEU A 19 -0.43 -1.46 -11.86
CA LEU A 19 0.97 -1.24 -12.19
C LEU A 19 1.32 -1.74 -13.60
N ALA A 20 0.77 -2.90 -14.00
CA ALA A 20 0.93 -3.41 -15.36
C ALA A 20 0.32 -2.46 -16.40
N ALA A 21 -0.88 -1.93 -16.13
CA ALA A 21 -1.52 -0.95 -17.00
C ALA A 21 -0.71 0.36 -17.12
N LEU A 22 -0.12 0.84 -16.01
CA LEU A 22 0.78 1.99 -16.02
C LEU A 22 2.01 1.73 -16.90
N HIS A 23 2.67 0.58 -16.72
CA HIS A 23 3.87 0.20 -17.49
C HIS A 23 3.58 0.02 -18.98
N ALA A 24 2.35 -0.36 -19.35
CA ALA A 24 1.94 -0.55 -20.75
C ALA A 24 1.67 0.76 -21.51
N ARG A 25 1.66 1.93 -20.85
CA ARG A 25 1.42 3.22 -21.50
C ARG A 25 2.53 3.51 -22.53
N PRO A 26 2.22 3.95 -23.75
CA PRO A 26 3.24 4.26 -24.77
C PRO A 26 4.28 5.30 -24.32
N GLY A 27 3.90 6.21 -23.43
CA GLY A 27 4.77 7.27 -22.90
C GLY A 27 5.50 6.90 -21.61
N TYR A 28 5.32 5.70 -21.04
CA TYR A 28 5.78 5.37 -19.69
C TYR A 28 7.27 5.68 -19.45
N GLY A 29 8.14 5.40 -20.43
CA GLY A 29 9.58 5.66 -20.32
C GLY A 29 9.97 7.16 -20.25
N ASN A 30 9.04 8.06 -20.57
CA ASN A 30 9.21 9.52 -20.46
C ASN A 30 8.49 10.10 -19.23
N GLU A 31 7.88 9.25 -18.41
CA GLU A 31 7.10 9.63 -17.24
C GLU A 31 7.85 9.25 -15.95
N ALA A 32 7.83 10.14 -14.95
CA ALA A 32 8.41 9.88 -13.64
C ALA A 32 7.30 9.50 -12.65
N TRP A 33 6.94 8.21 -12.61
CA TRP A 33 5.89 7.74 -11.71
C TRP A 33 6.43 7.55 -10.29
N THR A 34 5.71 8.12 -9.33
CA THR A 34 5.82 7.79 -7.91
C THR A 34 4.53 7.13 -7.46
N VAL A 35 4.64 5.93 -6.92
CA VAL A 35 3.53 5.13 -6.41
C VAL A 35 3.61 5.09 -4.90
N LEU A 36 2.53 5.50 -4.24
CA LEU A 36 2.35 5.45 -2.79
C LEU A 36 1.11 4.61 -2.51
N VAL A 37 1.27 3.53 -1.74
CA VAL A 37 0.18 2.64 -1.32
C VAL A 37 0.04 2.76 0.19
N VAL A 38 -1.14 3.16 0.64
CA VAL A 38 -1.43 3.43 2.05
C VAL A 38 -2.76 2.81 2.42
N THR A 39 -2.84 2.22 3.61
CA THR A 39 -4.12 1.86 4.23
C THR A 39 -4.72 3.09 4.90
N ASP A 40 -6.03 3.25 4.81
CA ASP A 40 -6.76 4.28 5.53
C ASP A 40 -6.67 4.11 7.06
N HIS A 41 -6.82 2.88 7.53
CA HIS A 41 -6.75 2.50 8.92
C HIS A 41 -6.39 1.02 9.08
N GLY A 42 -6.15 0.60 10.32
CA GLY A 42 -5.96 -0.81 10.68
C GLY A 42 -7.29 -1.52 10.96
N HIS A 43 -7.22 -2.69 11.59
CA HIS A 43 -8.39 -3.53 11.84
C HIS A 43 -8.27 -4.26 13.17
N ARG A 44 -9.41 -4.59 13.79
CA ARG A 44 -9.45 -5.46 14.98
C ARG A 44 -9.49 -6.93 14.55
N ASP A 45 -8.92 -7.83 15.37
CA ASP A 45 -8.92 -9.27 15.08
C ASP A 45 -10.34 -9.85 15.03
N GLU A 46 -11.22 -9.41 15.91
CA GLU A 46 -12.65 -9.77 15.89
C GLU A 46 -13.47 -9.10 14.78
N GLY A 47 -12.88 -8.18 14.02
CA GLY A 47 -13.52 -7.45 12.94
C GLY A 47 -14.00 -6.04 13.30
N GLY A 48 -14.08 -5.16 12.30
CA GLY A 48 -14.58 -3.78 12.41
C GLY A 48 -13.50 -2.71 12.64
N HIS A 49 -13.93 -1.45 12.64
CA HIS A 49 -13.11 -0.25 12.85
C HIS A 49 -13.97 0.90 13.42
N GLY A 50 -13.35 2.06 13.70
CA GLY A 50 -14.02 3.29 14.14
C GLY A 50 -13.75 3.72 15.59
N GLY A 51 -12.99 2.91 16.33
CA GLY A 51 -12.44 3.27 17.64
C GLY A 51 -11.10 4.01 17.55
N ASP A 52 -10.48 4.22 18.71
CA ASP A 52 -9.19 4.91 18.87
C ASP A 52 -8.07 3.93 19.30
N SER A 53 -8.27 2.62 19.09
CA SER A 53 -7.28 1.63 19.50
C SER A 53 -6.00 1.74 18.65
N PRO A 54 -4.82 1.37 19.21
CA PRO A 54 -3.59 1.34 18.42
C PRO A 54 -3.71 0.48 17.16
N ALA A 55 -4.42 -0.65 17.23
CA ALA A 55 -4.62 -1.53 16.09
C ALA A 55 -5.44 -0.85 14.98
N GLU A 56 -6.51 -0.16 15.32
CA GLU A 56 -7.33 0.58 14.34
C GLU A 56 -6.61 1.79 13.76
N ARG A 57 -5.73 2.44 14.53
CA ARG A 57 -4.98 3.62 14.06
C ARG A 57 -3.71 3.28 13.27
N THR A 58 -3.26 2.03 13.33
CA THR A 58 -2.04 1.62 12.64
C THR A 58 -2.32 1.48 11.15
N ALA A 59 -1.76 2.38 10.37
CA ALA A 59 -1.70 2.27 8.92
C ALA A 59 -0.27 1.95 8.47
N TRP A 60 -0.13 1.34 7.30
CA TRP A 60 1.17 1.14 6.66
C TRP A 60 1.25 1.93 5.35
N LEU A 61 2.49 2.20 4.93
CA LEU A 61 2.82 2.88 3.69
C LEU A 61 3.91 2.09 2.96
N ALA A 62 3.70 1.86 1.67
CA ALA A 62 4.73 1.38 0.73
C ALA A 62 4.91 2.41 -0.38
N CYS A 63 6.16 2.68 -0.75
CA CYS A 63 6.51 3.72 -1.72
C CYS A 63 7.49 3.17 -2.76
N ALA A 64 7.30 3.52 -4.03
CA ALA A 64 8.26 3.24 -5.09
C ALA A 64 8.26 4.39 -6.12
N GLY A 65 9.44 4.79 -6.58
CA GLY A 65 9.60 5.88 -7.54
C GLY A 65 11.06 6.31 -7.68
N PRO A 66 11.38 7.18 -8.65
CA PRO A 66 12.76 7.59 -8.96
C PRO A 66 13.50 8.23 -7.78
N ASP A 67 12.78 8.92 -6.89
CA ASP A 67 13.36 9.62 -5.73
C ASP A 67 13.21 8.84 -4.42
N ILE A 68 12.80 7.57 -4.49
CA ILE A 68 12.62 6.71 -3.30
C ILE A 68 13.67 5.60 -3.33
N THR A 69 14.59 5.64 -2.36
CA THR A 69 15.59 4.58 -2.20
C THR A 69 14.91 3.32 -1.66
N ALA A 70 15.02 2.21 -2.39
CA ALA A 70 14.46 0.93 -1.98
C ALA A 70 15.00 0.50 -0.61
N GLY A 71 14.10 0.10 0.29
CA GLY A 71 14.44 -0.30 1.66
C GLY A 71 14.77 0.84 2.62
N ALA A 72 14.65 2.10 2.18
CA ALA A 72 14.77 3.24 3.08
C ALA A 72 13.71 3.18 4.19
N ARG A 73 14.13 3.53 5.41
CA ARG A 73 13.25 3.65 6.57
C ARG A 73 13.08 5.13 6.94
N PRO A 74 11.95 5.52 7.55
CA PRO A 74 11.79 6.86 8.09
C PRO A 74 12.96 7.23 9.01
N ALA A 75 13.55 8.41 8.80
CA ALA A 75 14.68 8.89 9.61
C ALA A 75 14.28 9.17 11.07
N ARG A 76 12.99 9.40 11.31
CA ARG A 76 12.39 9.47 12.65
C ARG A 76 11.43 8.31 12.83
N PRO A 77 11.40 7.67 14.01
CA PRO A 77 10.32 6.75 14.35
C PRO A 77 8.97 7.47 14.17
N VAL A 78 8.06 6.81 13.47
CA VAL A 78 6.64 7.18 13.39
C VAL A 78 5.85 6.43 14.45
#